data_AF-A0A938RHW0-F1
#
_entry.id   AF-A0A938RHW0-F1
#
_cell.length_a   1.000
_cell.length_b   1.000
_cell.length_c   1.000
_cell.angle_alpha   90.00
_cell.angle_beta   90.00
_cell.angle_gamma   90.00
#
_symmetry.space_group_name_H-M   'P 1'
#
loop_
_entity.id
_entity.type
_entity.pdbx_description
1 polymer ?
#
loop_
_entity_poly.entity_id
_entity_poly.type
_entity_poly.pdbx_seq_one_letter_code
_entity_poly.pdbx_strand_id
1 'polypeptide(L)'
;MPTPLIKQLHQSYLETKTFNLPPELEPAPSGFRLIGWVRELYEYYRVEGLIVRAFDVLPPLRLSAQEHNSVRIQDVHAFIINDLNMIPMKTRRALIGEALAHADAASAWQAVAPVLLSTIKGLDADEAQQELSWTSSPVMEMLWALSWFFMEMENQQPPQAVRMDAKRFPCYRWINADGSASLWEPEAPLCRPQWLAMDLLRRKIESGD
;
A
#
# COMPACT_ATOMS: atom_id res chain seq x y z
N MET A 1 3.16 25.38 11.75
CA MET A 1 2.43 24.12 11.46
C MET A 1 2.80 23.12 12.55
N PRO A 2 1.87 22.25 12.98
CA PRO A 2 2.20 21.22 13.96
C PRO A 2 3.30 20.31 13.42
N THR A 3 4.23 19.89 14.27
CA THR A 3 5.26 18.92 13.92
C THR A 3 4.61 17.57 13.61
N PRO A 4 4.92 16.91 12.48
CA PRO A 4 4.41 15.57 12.17
C PRO A 4 4.68 14.61 13.33
N LEU A 5 3.69 13.79 13.70
CA LEU A 5 3.79 12.85 14.80
C LEU A 5 4.98 11.90 14.65
N ILE A 6 5.28 11.42 13.45
CA ILE A 6 6.40 10.48 13.25
C ILE A 6 7.75 11.12 13.56
N LYS A 7 7.87 12.44 13.38
CA LYS A 7 9.06 13.21 13.80
C LYS A 7 9.12 13.32 15.33
N GLN A 8 7.98 13.53 15.99
CA GLN A 8 7.91 13.54 17.46
C GLN A 8 8.26 12.16 18.05
N LEU A 9 7.76 11.08 17.45
CA LEU A 9 8.08 9.70 17.81
C LEU A 9 9.57 9.43 17.65
N HIS A 10 10.16 9.87 16.53
CA HIS A 10 11.58 9.75 16.27
C HIS A 10 12.44 10.47 17.32
N GLN A 11 12.11 11.73 17.63
CA GLN A 11 12.82 12.50 18.66
C GLN A 11 12.70 11.85 20.04
N SER A 12 11.48 11.49 20.44
CA SER A 12 11.21 10.80 21.70
C SER A 12 12.01 9.51 21.81
N TYR A 13 12.01 8.69 20.74
CA TYR A 13 12.73 7.43 20.75
C TYR A 13 14.26 7.60 20.84
N LEU A 14 14.82 8.62 20.18
CA LEU A 14 16.24 8.92 20.30
C LEU A 14 16.62 9.27 21.75
N GLU A 15 15.77 10.02 22.44
CA GLU A 15 15.97 10.49 23.82
C GLU A 15 15.71 9.40 24.87
N THR A 16 14.59 8.69 24.79
CA THR A 16 14.09 7.81 25.86
C THR A 16 14.20 6.33 25.55
N LYS A 17 14.47 5.95 24.29
CA LYS A 17 14.36 4.57 23.77
C LYS A 17 12.97 3.95 23.91
N THR A 18 11.95 4.77 24.13
CA THR A 18 10.54 4.38 24.21
C THR A 18 9.72 5.22 23.25
N PHE A 19 8.56 4.71 22.85
CA PHE A 19 7.60 5.44 22.03
C PHE A 19 6.20 5.03 22.46
N ASN A 20 5.27 5.99 22.49
CA ASN A 20 3.86 5.74 22.72
C ASN A 20 3.13 6.06 21.42
N LEU A 21 2.47 5.07 20.85
CA LEU A 21 1.66 5.28 19.65
C LEU A 21 0.26 5.73 20.07
N PRO A 22 -0.35 6.69 19.37
CA PRO A 22 -1.74 7.00 19.60
C PRO A 22 -2.62 5.81 19.14
N PRO A 23 -3.84 5.65 19.69
CA PRO A 23 -4.70 4.49 19.44
C PRO A 23 -5.04 4.26 17.97
N GLU A 24 -4.96 5.29 17.13
CA GLU A 24 -5.18 5.27 15.68
C GLU A 24 -3.94 4.89 14.85
N LEU A 25 -2.78 4.68 15.47
CA LEU A 25 -1.54 4.18 14.83
C LEU A 25 -0.97 2.91 15.46
N GLU A 26 -1.50 2.47 16.61
CA GLU A 26 -1.22 1.14 17.17
C GLU A 26 -1.46 0.00 16.15
N PRO A 27 -0.72 -1.12 16.21
CA PRO A 27 -0.96 -2.23 15.31
C PRO A 27 -2.39 -2.77 15.46
N ALA A 28 -3.10 -2.98 14.35
CA ALA A 28 -4.45 -3.51 14.40
C ALA A 28 -4.46 -4.95 14.99
N PRO A 29 -5.40 -5.31 15.89
CA PRO A 29 -5.53 -6.67 16.42
C PRO A 29 -5.79 -7.71 15.30
N SER A 30 -6.54 -7.32 14.29
CA SER A 30 -6.83 -8.08 13.07
C SER A 30 -6.70 -7.19 11.84
N GLY A 31 -6.21 -7.74 10.73
CA GLY A 31 -5.99 -6.96 9.50
C GLY A 31 -4.75 -6.09 9.62
N PHE A 32 -4.85 -4.83 9.21
CA PHE A 32 -3.73 -3.90 9.16
C PHE A 32 -4.22 -2.46 9.24
N ARG A 33 -3.29 -1.57 9.54
CA ARG A 33 -3.51 -0.13 9.61
C ARG A 33 -2.46 0.55 8.77
N LEU A 34 -2.83 0.95 7.57
CA LEU A 34 -1.94 1.50 6.54
C LEU A 34 -2.27 2.96 6.27
N ILE A 35 -3.54 3.32 6.10
CA ILE A 35 -3.98 4.67 5.71
C ILE A 35 -3.49 5.73 6.69
N GLY A 36 -3.72 5.52 8.00
CA GLY A 36 -3.29 6.46 9.04
C GLY A 36 -1.77 6.69 9.01
N TRP A 37 -1.01 5.60 8.90
CA TRP A 37 0.44 5.64 8.82
C TRP A 37 0.96 6.31 7.54
N VAL A 38 0.34 6.08 6.38
CA VAL A 38 0.76 6.71 5.12
C VAL A 38 0.39 8.19 5.10
N ARG A 39 -0.75 8.59 5.66
CA ARG A 39 -1.10 10.01 5.84
C ARG A 39 -0.05 10.73 6.68
N GLU A 40 0.40 10.09 7.76
CA GLU A 40 1.48 10.62 8.59
C GLU A 40 2.81 10.75 7.82
N LEU A 41 3.16 9.76 7.00
CA LEU A 41 4.34 9.85 6.11
C LEU A 41 4.22 11.02 5.12
N TYR A 42 3.05 11.24 4.53
CA TYR A 42 2.83 12.33 3.58
C TYR A 42 2.95 13.70 4.24
N GLU A 43 2.40 13.84 5.44
CA GLU A 43 2.53 15.07 6.23
C GLU A 43 4.00 15.32 6.60
N TYR A 44 4.74 14.28 6.98
CA TYR A 44 6.17 14.36 7.20
C TYR A 44 6.92 14.86 5.96
N TYR A 45 6.69 14.27 4.79
CA TYR A 45 7.32 14.70 3.53
C TYR A 45 6.98 16.14 3.15
N ARG A 46 5.76 16.59 3.48
CA ARG A 46 5.29 17.95 3.20
C ARG A 46 5.99 18.98 4.05
N VAL A 47 6.22 18.69 5.33
CA VAL A 47 6.82 19.63 6.30
C VAL A 47 8.35 19.61 6.23
N GLU A 48 8.95 18.43 6.12
CA GLU A 48 10.41 18.24 6.27
C GLU A 48 11.11 17.98 4.93
N GLY A 49 10.36 17.73 3.86
CA GLY A 49 10.90 17.20 2.61
C GLY A 49 11.13 15.70 2.66
N LEU A 50 11.65 15.14 1.55
CA LEU A 50 11.98 13.72 1.47
C LEU A 50 13.31 13.44 2.17
N ILE A 51 13.26 12.78 3.32
CA ILE A 51 14.44 12.39 4.09
C ILE A 51 14.50 10.86 4.17
N VAL A 52 15.35 10.26 3.33
CA VAL A 52 15.45 8.80 3.13
C VAL A 52 15.80 8.04 4.42
N ARG A 53 16.61 8.65 5.29
CA ARG A 53 17.13 7.97 6.50
C ARG A 53 16.35 8.28 7.78
N ALA A 54 15.25 9.03 7.69
CA ALA A 54 14.55 9.53 8.86
C ALA A 54 14.02 8.41 9.79
N PHE A 55 13.76 7.22 9.23
CA PHE A 55 13.13 6.11 9.96
C PHE A 55 14.08 4.97 10.30
N ASP A 56 15.35 5.03 9.87
CA ASP A 56 16.33 3.94 10.09
C ASP A 56 16.61 3.70 11.59
N VAL A 57 16.36 4.70 12.43
CA VAL A 57 16.64 4.66 13.87
C VAL A 57 15.40 4.47 14.74
N LEU A 58 14.20 4.52 14.15
CA LEU A 58 12.99 4.11 14.86
C LEU A 58 12.95 2.57 14.95
N PRO A 59 12.37 2.00 16.02
CA PRO A 59 12.11 0.57 16.03
C PRO A 59 11.13 0.23 14.90
N PRO A 60 11.17 -1.00 14.38
CA PRO A 60 10.26 -1.41 13.31
C PRO A 60 8.80 -1.35 13.78
N LEU A 61 8.05 -0.34 13.33
CA LEU A 61 6.66 -0.13 13.74
C LEU A 61 5.77 -1.01 12.86
N ARG A 62 5.15 -2.02 13.47
CA ARG A 62 4.30 -2.99 12.78
C ARG A 62 2.96 -2.38 12.42
N LEU A 63 2.41 -2.78 11.27
CA LEU A 63 1.08 -2.36 10.83
C LEU A 63 -0.04 -3.28 11.36
N SER A 64 0.33 -4.44 11.89
CA SER A 64 -0.57 -5.48 12.40
C SER A 64 0.02 -6.15 13.63
N ALA A 65 -0.82 -6.52 14.59
CA ALA A 65 -0.43 -7.32 15.75
C ALA A 65 -0.22 -8.81 15.37
N GLN A 66 -0.76 -9.24 14.23
CA GLN A 66 -0.71 -10.63 13.78
C GLN A 66 0.72 -11.06 13.42
N GLU A 67 1.31 -12.02 14.13
CA GLU A 67 2.74 -12.41 14.00
C GLU A 67 3.22 -12.73 12.57
N HIS A 68 2.35 -13.32 11.76
CA HIS A 68 2.65 -13.71 10.37
C HIS A 68 2.61 -12.53 9.40
N ASN A 69 2.03 -11.39 9.81
CA ASN A 69 2.18 -10.14 9.09
C ASN A 69 3.35 -9.36 9.69
N SER A 70 4.50 -9.43 9.01
CA SER A 70 5.73 -8.77 9.46
C SER A 70 5.94 -7.40 8.84
N VAL A 71 4.98 -6.90 8.05
CA VAL A 71 5.08 -5.60 7.38
C VAL A 71 5.10 -4.47 8.38
N ARG A 72 6.01 -3.53 8.12
CA ARG A 72 6.29 -2.37 8.95
C ARG A 72 6.08 -1.08 8.16
N ILE A 73 5.96 0.03 8.88
CA ILE A 73 5.89 1.34 8.23
C ILE A 73 7.14 1.66 7.41
N GLN A 74 8.31 1.14 7.81
CA GLN A 74 9.55 1.30 7.06
C GLN A 74 9.46 0.65 5.67
N ASP A 75 8.76 -0.47 5.52
CA ASP A 75 8.58 -1.13 4.22
C ASP A 75 7.72 -0.27 3.28
N VAL A 76 6.69 0.38 3.84
CA VAL A 76 5.80 1.29 3.10
C VAL A 76 6.52 2.58 2.73
N HIS A 77 7.31 3.14 3.64
CA HIS A 77 8.18 4.28 3.37
C HIS A 77 9.13 3.97 2.21
N ALA A 78 9.88 2.86 2.31
CA ALA A 78 10.78 2.38 1.27
C ALA A 78 10.07 2.23 -0.08
N PHE A 79 8.86 1.68 -0.09
CA PHE A 79 8.05 1.55 -1.30
C PHE A 79 7.67 2.90 -1.93
N ILE A 80 7.39 3.92 -1.11
CA ILE A 80 7.00 5.25 -1.58
C ILE A 80 8.20 6.03 -2.15
N ILE A 81 9.39 5.88 -1.55
CA ILE A 81 10.53 6.79 -1.80
C ILE A 81 11.74 6.15 -2.49
N ASN A 82 11.89 4.82 -2.53
CA ASN A 82 13.04 4.18 -3.18
C ASN A 82 12.79 3.95 -4.66
N ASP A 83 13.82 4.04 -5.51
CA ASP A 83 13.74 3.72 -6.95
C ASP A 83 13.74 2.21 -7.27
N LEU A 84 13.39 1.34 -6.31
CA LEU A 84 13.38 -0.12 -6.50
C LEU A 84 12.25 -0.61 -7.42
N ASN A 85 11.19 0.18 -7.57
CA ASN A 85 10.13 -0.07 -8.53
C ASN A 85 10.36 0.83 -9.75
N MET A 86 10.26 0.26 -10.97
CA MET A 86 10.52 0.97 -12.23
C MET A 86 9.53 2.12 -12.49
N ILE A 87 8.44 2.21 -11.72
CA ILE A 87 7.56 3.37 -11.75
C ILE A 87 8.25 4.55 -11.03
N PRO A 88 8.40 5.71 -11.69
CA PRO A 88 9.05 6.87 -11.10
C PRO A 88 8.45 7.24 -9.73
N MET A 89 9.30 7.60 -8.76
CA MET A 89 8.89 7.99 -7.41
C MET A 89 7.76 9.04 -7.42
N LYS A 90 7.87 10.05 -8.30
CA LYS A 90 6.85 11.09 -8.45
C LYS A 90 5.47 10.51 -8.79
N THR A 91 5.41 9.52 -9.68
CA THR A 91 4.19 8.85 -10.10
C THR A 91 3.61 8.00 -8.97
N ARG A 92 4.44 7.21 -8.27
CA ARG A 92 3.99 6.42 -7.12
C ARG A 92 3.38 7.28 -6.01
N ARG A 93 4.02 8.41 -5.71
CA ARG A 93 3.51 9.38 -4.75
C ARG A 93 2.20 10.02 -5.20
N ALA A 94 2.06 10.34 -6.48
CA ALA A 94 0.80 10.84 -7.01
C ALA A 94 -0.30 9.78 -6.85
N LEU A 95 -0.05 8.53 -7.26
CA LEU A 95 -1.00 7.43 -7.17
C LEU A 95 -1.50 7.17 -5.74
N ILE A 96 -0.57 7.06 -4.78
CA ILE A 96 -0.93 6.85 -3.38
C ILE A 96 -1.61 8.09 -2.80
N GLY A 97 -1.14 9.30 -3.15
CA GLY A 97 -1.76 10.54 -2.73
C GLY A 97 -3.22 10.65 -3.18
N GLU A 98 -3.49 10.39 -4.45
CA GLU A 98 -4.85 10.34 -5.01
C GLU A 98 -5.67 9.26 -4.29
N ALA A 99 -5.16 8.04 -4.15
CA ALA A 99 -5.87 6.97 -3.46
C ALA A 99 -6.35 7.39 -2.05
N LEU A 100 -5.51 8.10 -1.30
CA LEU A 100 -5.79 8.51 0.08
C LEU A 100 -6.62 9.80 0.20
N ALA A 101 -6.77 10.55 -0.88
CA ALA A 101 -7.56 11.78 -0.93
C ALA A 101 -9.07 11.51 -1.00
N HIS A 102 -9.46 10.29 -1.35
CA HIS A 102 -10.85 9.87 -1.44
C HIS A 102 -11.29 9.07 -0.21
N ALA A 103 -12.60 9.06 0.05
CA ALA A 103 -13.20 8.40 1.20
C ALA A 103 -13.52 6.91 0.96
N ASP A 104 -13.71 6.53 -0.30
CA ASP A 104 -14.11 5.19 -0.74
C ASP A 104 -13.23 4.70 -1.90
N ALA A 105 -13.15 3.38 -2.06
CA ALA A 105 -12.28 2.76 -3.05
C ALA A 105 -12.71 3.07 -4.50
N ALA A 106 -14.00 3.27 -4.76
CA ALA A 106 -14.50 3.50 -6.11
C ALA A 106 -14.07 4.87 -6.62
N SER A 107 -14.29 5.92 -5.82
CA SER A 107 -13.82 7.28 -6.10
C SER A 107 -12.30 7.32 -6.24
N ALA A 108 -11.58 6.66 -5.34
CA ALA A 108 -10.13 6.55 -5.39
C ALA A 108 -9.64 5.91 -6.70
N TRP A 109 -10.24 4.77 -7.09
CA TRP A 109 -9.86 4.07 -8.31
C TRP A 109 -10.09 4.90 -9.57
N GLN A 110 -11.19 5.67 -9.64
CA GLN A 110 -11.44 6.54 -10.80
C GLN A 110 -10.39 7.64 -10.97
N ALA A 111 -9.80 8.15 -9.88
CA ALA A 111 -8.71 9.12 -9.95
C ALA A 111 -7.36 8.47 -10.27
N VAL A 112 -7.11 7.28 -9.73
CA VAL A 112 -5.83 6.57 -9.82
C VAL A 112 -5.64 5.85 -11.17
N ALA A 113 -6.69 5.23 -11.71
CA ALA A 113 -6.60 4.42 -12.92
C ALA A 113 -6.05 5.17 -14.14
N PRO A 114 -6.44 6.42 -14.45
CA PRO A 114 -5.85 7.19 -15.56
C PRO A 114 -4.33 7.40 -15.41
N VAL A 115 -3.85 7.57 -14.18
CA VAL A 115 -2.42 7.75 -13.92
C VAL A 115 -1.67 6.44 -14.16
N LEU A 116 -2.20 5.30 -13.74
CA LEU A 116 -1.63 3.98 -14.07
C LEU A 116 -1.73 3.64 -15.57
N LEU A 117 -2.80 4.02 -16.25
CA LEU A 117 -2.90 3.85 -17.71
C LEU A 117 -1.78 4.59 -18.42
N SER A 118 -1.43 5.78 -17.95
CA SER A 118 -0.32 6.54 -18.54
C SER A 118 1.03 5.83 -18.43
N THR A 119 1.23 4.95 -17.42
CA THR A 119 2.49 4.21 -17.26
C THR A 119 2.61 3.03 -18.23
N ILE A 120 1.48 2.50 -18.71
CA ILE A 120 1.44 1.39 -19.67
C ILE A 120 1.02 1.82 -21.08
N LYS A 121 0.88 3.13 -21.31
CA LYS A 121 0.35 3.68 -22.56
C LYS A 121 1.16 3.24 -23.78
N GLY A 122 2.49 3.25 -23.66
CA GLY A 122 3.39 2.91 -24.76
C GLY A 122 3.61 1.42 -24.99
N LEU A 123 2.99 0.56 -24.18
CA LEU A 123 3.04 -0.90 -24.35
C LEU A 123 1.99 -1.33 -25.36
N ASP A 124 2.27 -2.34 -26.18
CA ASP A 124 1.22 -2.97 -26.98
C ASP A 124 0.27 -3.84 -26.09
N ALA A 125 -0.73 -4.47 -26.70
CA ALA A 125 -1.72 -5.26 -25.96
C ALA A 125 -1.11 -6.48 -25.25
N ASP A 126 -0.15 -7.16 -25.88
CA ASP A 126 0.48 -8.35 -25.33
C ASP A 126 1.45 -7.95 -24.21
N GLU A 127 2.23 -6.89 -24.41
CA GLU A 127 3.13 -6.31 -23.41
C GLU A 127 2.35 -5.81 -22.19
N ALA A 128 1.24 -5.09 -22.39
CA ALA A 128 0.40 -4.63 -21.30
C ALA A 128 -0.25 -5.80 -20.55
N GLN A 129 -0.70 -6.84 -21.25
CA GLN A 129 -1.21 -8.05 -20.63
C GLN A 129 -0.11 -8.76 -19.81
N GLN A 130 1.12 -8.80 -20.31
CA GLN A 130 2.25 -9.39 -19.58
C GLN A 130 2.58 -8.58 -18.32
N GLU A 131 2.69 -7.25 -18.43
CA GLU A 131 2.90 -6.35 -17.30
C GLU A 131 1.79 -6.51 -16.24
N LEU A 132 0.54 -6.70 -16.65
CA LEU A 132 -0.61 -6.81 -15.74
C LEU A 132 -0.86 -8.23 -15.20
N SER A 133 -0.15 -9.24 -15.70
CA SER A 133 -0.28 -10.63 -15.24
C SER A 133 0.88 -11.10 -14.36
N TRP A 134 2.07 -10.49 -14.50
CA TRP A 134 3.21 -10.85 -13.67
C TRP A 134 3.10 -10.22 -12.28
N THR A 135 3.02 -11.06 -11.25
CA THR A 135 2.87 -10.66 -9.84
C THR A 135 3.93 -9.70 -9.32
N SER A 136 5.13 -9.71 -9.90
CA SER A 136 6.26 -8.86 -9.50
C SER A 136 6.50 -7.69 -10.45
N SER A 137 5.60 -7.43 -11.39
CA SER A 137 5.76 -6.29 -12.27
C SER A 137 5.59 -4.96 -11.53
N PRO A 138 6.26 -3.89 -11.99
CA PRO A 138 6.11 -2.55 -11.43
C PRO A 138 4.66 -2.10 -11.24
N VAL A 139 3.81 -2.30 -12.25
CA VAL A 139 2.38 -1.93 -12.20
C VAL A 139 1.61 -2.84 -11.27
N MET A 140 1.83 -4.15 -11.32
CA MET A 140 1.13 -5.09 -10.45
C MET A 140 1.46 -4.83 -8.97
N GLU A 141 2.71 -4.51 -8.62
CA GLU A 141 3.06 -4.08 -7.27
C GLU A 141 2.26 -2.84 -6.83
N MET A 142 2.03 -1.87 -7.72
CA MET A 142 1.16 -0.73 -7.41
C MET A 142 -0.29 -1.17 -7.18
N LEU A 143 -0.80 -2.12 -7.96
CA LEU A 143 -2.14 -2.66 -7.77
C LEU A 143 -2.27 -3.43 -6.45
N TRP A 144 -1.25 -4.18 -6.04
CA TRP A 144 -1.17 -4.81 -4.71
C TRP A 144 -1.18 -3.77 -3.59
N ALA A 145 -0.46 -2.64 -3.75
CA ALA A 145 -0.47 -1.56 -2.78
C ALA A 145 -1.86 -0.92 -2.68
N LEU A 146 -2.47 -0.61 -3.83
CA LEU A 146 -3.82 -0.05 -3.91
C LEU A 146 -4.87 -0.98 -3.29
N SER A 147 -4.77 -2.28 -3.51
CA SER A 147 -5.70 -3.24 -2.90
C SER A 147 -5.61 -3.25 -1.38
N TRP A 148 -4.42 -3.04 -0.78
CA TRP A 148 -4.29 -2.85 0.68
C TRP A 148 -5.07 -1.63 1.14
N PHE A 149 -4.84 -0.48 0.50
CA PHE A 149 -5.54 0.76 0.87
C PHE A 149 -7.06 0.57 0.76
N PHE A 150 -7.53 -0.04 -0.33
CA PHE A 150 -8.96 -0.26 -0.56
C PHE A 150 -9.56 -1.26 0.44
N MET A 151 -8.84 -2.32 0.81
CA MET A 151 -9.29 -3.24 1.86
C MET A 151 -9.49 -2.53 3.20
N GLU A 152 -8.62 -1.59 3.57
CA GLU A 152 -8.80 -0.79 4.80
C GLU A 152 -9.93 0.24 4.65
N MET A 153 -10.06 0.92 3.50
CA MET A 153 -11.17 1.87 3.24
C MET A 153 -12.53 1.20 3.32
N GLU A 154 -12.65 0.02 2.71
CA GLU A 154 -13.89 -0.76 2.61
C GLU A 154 -14.09 -1.69 3.82
N ASN A 155 -13.19 -1.64 4.82
CA ASN A 155 -13.17 -2.50 5.99
C ASN A 155 -13.38 -4.00 5.65
N GLN A 156 -12.70 -4.47 4.61
CA GLN A 156 -12.75 -5.87 4.19
C GLN A 156 -12.03 -6.74 5.21
N GLN A 157 -12.73 -7.73 5.76
CA GLN A 157 -12.18 -8.66 6.74
C GLN A 157 -12.30 -10.09 6.21
N PRO A 158 -11.21 -10.89 6.22
CA PRO A 158 -11.32 -12.30 5.90
C PRO A 158 -12.12 -13.05 6.99
N PRO A 159 -12.74 -14.20 6.66
CA PRO A 159 -13.28 -15.11 7.65
C PRO A 159 -12.23 -15.49 8.70
N GLN A 160 -12.65 -15.85 9.91
CA GLN A 160 -11.73 -16.17 11.02
C GLN A 160 -10.70 -17.27 10.70
N ALA A 161 -11.04 -18.21 9.81
CA ALA A 161 -10.16 -19.30 9.38
C ALA A 161 -9.12 -18.87 8.32
N VAL A 162 -9.21 -17.65 7.80
CA VAL A 162 -8.35 -17.10 6.74
C VAL A 162 -7.64 -15.87 7.27
N ARG A 163 -6.38 -15.70 6.88
CA ARG A 163 -5.57 -14.54 7.29
C ARG A 163 -4.60 -14.12 6.19
N MET A 164 -4.16 -12.87 6.25
CA MET A 164 -3.19 -12.30 5.32
C MET A 164 -1.77 -12.62 5.78
N ASP A 165 -1.01 -13.34 4.96
CA ASP A 165 0.44 -13.56 5.15
C ASP A 165 1.21 -12.57 4.26
N ALA A 166 1.93 -11.65 4.91
CA ALA A 166 2.66 -10.59 4.24
C ALA A 166 4.02 -10.38 4.92
N LYS A 167 5.08 -10.67 4.16
CA LYS A 167 6.47 -10.53 4.62
C LYS A 167 7.13 -9.22 4.18
N ARG A 168 6.64 -8.64 3.08
CA ARG A 168 7.12 -7.40 2.47
C ARG A 168 5.92 -6.68 1.87
N PHE A 169 5.87 -5.36 2.05
CA PHE A 169 4.91 -4.52 1.32
C PHE A 169 5.30 -4.39 -0.17
N PRO A 170 4.36 -4.43 -1.13
CA PRO A 170 2.91 -4.60 -0.95
C PRO A 170 2.39 -6.03 -1.12
N CYS A 171 3.27 -7.00 -1.39
CA CYS A 171 2.87 -8.35 -1.76
C CYS A 171 2.35 -9.16 -0.56
N TYR A 172 1.21 -9.81 -0.74
CA TYR A 172 0.60 -10.70 0.25
C TYR A 172 -0.02 -11.93 -0.38
N ARG A 173 -0.40 -12.87 0.46
CA ARG A 173 -1.23 -14.02 0.09
C ARG A 173 -2.22 -14.34 1.20
N TRP A 174 -3.29 -15.02 0.86
CA TRP A 174 -4.24 -15.55 1.83
C TRP A 174 -3.85 -16.96 2.22
N ILE A 175 -3.84 -17.22 3.52
CA ILE A 175 -3.56 -18.54 4.08
C ILE A 175 -4.66 -18.94 5.06
N ASN A 176 -4.92 -20.24 5.16
CA ASN A 176 -5.83 -20.80 6.16
C ASN A 176 -5.12 -20.88 7.53
N ALA A 177 -5.88 -21.21 8.58
CA ALA A 177 -5.37 -21.35 9.94
C ALA A 177 -4.21 -22.36 10.06
N ASP A 178 -4.21 -23.41 9.24
CA ASP A 178 -3.17 -24.44 9.17
C ASP A 178 -1.93 -24.01 8.34
N GLY A 179 -1.94 -22.80 7.77
CA GLY A 179 -0.86 -22.26 6.94
C GLY A 179 -0.92 -22.66 5.46
N SER A 180 -1.90 -23.46 5.05
CA SER A 180 -2.13 -23.79 3.64
C SER A 180 -2.63 -22.57 2.86
N ALA A 181 -2.47 -22.59 1.53
CA ALA A 181 -2.98 -21.54 0.67
C ALA A 181 -4.51 -21.47 0.74
N SER A 182 -5.06 -20.26 0.88
CA SER A 182 -6.49 -20.03 0.82
C SER A 182 -6.91 -19.54 -0.57
N LEU A 183 -8.08 -19.98 -1.01
CA LEU A 183 -8.74 -19.47 -2.23
C LEU A 183 -9.67 -18.30 -1.93
N TRP A 184 -9.71 -17.85 -0.68
CA TRP A 184 -10.52 -16.70 -0.31
C TRP A 184 -9.99 -15.42 -0.96
N GLU A 185 -10.90 -14.55 -1.37
CA GLU A 185 -10.64 -13.21 -1.86
C GLU A 185 -11.62 -12.22 -1.23
N PRO A 186 -11.24 -10.94 -1.07
CA PRO A 186 -12.14 -9.87 -0.62
C PRO A 186 -13.42 -9.80 -1.46
N GLU A 187 -14.57 -9.52 -0.86
CA GLU A 187 -15.83 -9.46 -1.62
C GLU A 187 -15.83 -8.34 -2.65
N ALA A 188 -15.35 -7.15 -2.24
CA ALA A 188 -15.24 -5.99 -3.10
C ALA A 188 -14.21 -6.21 -4.22
N PRO A 189 -14.58 -6.09 -5.52
CA PRO A 189 -13.64 -6.31 -6.61
C PRO A 189 -12.43 -5.38 -6.60
N LEU A 190 -12.63 -4.12 -6.20
CA LEU A 190 -11.54 -3.13 -6.09
C LEU A 190 -10.47 -3.55 -5.08
N CYS A 191 -10.81 -4.38 -4.10
CA CYS A 191 -9.87 -4.91 -3.12
C CYS A 191 -9.04 -6.09 -3.66
N ARG A 192 -9.16 -6.43 -4.96
CA ARG A 192 -8.43 -7.52 -5.61
C ARG A 192 -7.48 -6.96 -6.67
N PRO A 193 -6.17 -7.17 -6.56
CA PRO A 193 -5.22 -6.62 -7.53
C PRO A 193 -5.45 -7.17 -8.94
N GLN A 194 -5.87 -8.43 -9.07
CA GLN A 194 -6.20 -9.04 -10.37
C GLN A 194 -7.41 -8.37 -11.03
N TRP A 195 -8.41 -7.98 -10.25
CA TRP A 195 -9.57 -7.28 -10.81
C TRP A 195 -9.18 -5.87 -11.28
N LEU A 196 -8.38 -5.15 -10.48
CA LEU A 196 -7.86 -3.84 -10.88
C LEU A 196 -7.03 -3.94 -12.17
N ALA A 197 -6.22 -5.00 -12.29
CA ALA A 197 -5.44 -5.28 -13.50
C ALA A 197 -6.33 -5.50 -14.72
N MET A 198 -7.40 -6.28 -14.57
CA MET A 198 -8.38 -6.51 -15.64
C MET A 198 -9.11 -5.23 -16.04
N ASP A 199 -9.53 -4.40 -15.10
CA ASP A 199 -10.17 -3.12 -15.40
C ASP A 199 -9.20 -2.17 -16.12
N LEU A 200 -7.93 -2.15 -15.72
CA LEU A 200 -6.90 -1.34 -16.38
C LEU A 200 -6.66 -1.81 -17.82
N LEU A 201 -6.54 -3.12 -18.04
CA LEU A 201 -6.38 -3.69 -19.38
C LEU A 201 -7.58 -3.37 -20.26
N ARG A 202 -8.80 -3.52 -19.73
CA ARG A 202 -10.04 -3.16 -20.43
C ARG A 202 -10.03 -1.69 -20.86
N ARG A 203 -9.69 -0.76 -19.95
CA ARG A 203 -9.61 0.67 -20.26
C ARG A 203 -8.56 0.98 -21.33
N LYS A 204 -7.41 0.29 -21.33
CA LYS A 204 -6.39 0.44 -22.38
C LYS A 204 -6.93 0.02 -23.75
N ILE A 205 -7.59 -1.14 -23.82
CA ILE A 205 -8.21 -1.62 -25.06
C ILE A 205 -9.28 -0.63 -25.56
N GLU A 206 -10.11 -0.12 -24.65
CA GLU A 206 -11.14 0.87 -24.96
C GLU A 206 -10.56 2.23 -25.41
N SER A 207 -9.35 2.60 -24.97
CA SER A 207 -8.69 3.84 -25.40
C SER A 207 -8.10 3.79 -26.81
N GLY A 208 -7.94 2.60 -27.41
CA GLY A 208 -7.39 2.45 -28.75
C GLY A 208 -5.89 2.78 -28.87
N ASP A 209 -5.19 2.84 -27.74
CA ASP A 209 -3.74 3.02 -27.60
C ASP A 209 -3.06 1.68 -27.29
#